data_AF-A0A2E0XEX7-F1
#
_entry.id   AF-A0A2E0XEX7-F1
#
_cell.length_a   1.000
_cell.length_b   1.000
_cell.length_c   1.000
_cell.angle_alpha   90.00
_cell.angle_beta   90.00
_cell.angle_gamma   90.00
#
_symmetry.space_group_name_H-M   'P 1'
#
loop_
_entity.id
_entity.type
_entity.pdbx_description
1 polymer ?
#
loop_
_entity_poly.entity_id
_entity_poly.type
_entity_poly.pdbx_seq_one_letter_code
_entity_poly.pdbx_strand_id
1 'polypeptide(L)'
;MNRPTSPRGITSRSLFLGLLCVVSISVATPYNNLFLGGTSLAGKSLPIAGVFLFTITILFVNADIRKISLTQAFSPAELIVAWGMIIVSAGIPYSGLMRYLIPLLVAPIFFASPENEWRQFYHPYLSD
;
A
#
# COMPACT_ATOMS: atom_id res chain seq x y z
N MET A 1 18.55 23.48 29.56
CA MET A 1 18.27 23.13 28.15
C MET A 1 17.17 22.08 28.13
N ASN A 2 15.90 22.48 28.18
CA ASN A 2 14.78 21.54 28.19
C ASN A 2 14.53 21.07 26.75
N ARG A 3 14.83 19.80 26.44
CA ARG A 3 14.46 19.21 25.16
C ARG A 3 12.92 19.22 25.09
N PRO A 4 12.28 19.78 24.06
CA PRO A 4 10.85 19.61 23.88
C PRO A 4 10.59 18.10 23.83
N THR A 5 9.78 17.60 24.75
CA THR A 5 9.34 16.21 24.76
C THR A 5 8.63 15.97 23.43
N SER A 6 9.32 15.28 22.52
CA SER A 6 8.78 14.99 21.20
C SER A 6 7.46 14.24 21.38
N PRO A 7 6.34 14.70 20.78
CA PRO A 7 5.08 13.97 20.83
C PRO A 7 5.35 12.53 20.39
N ARG A 8 4.95 11.54 21.19
CA ARG A 8 5.13 10.12 20.84
C ARG A 8 4.33 9.85 19.56
N GLY A 9 4.99 9.74 18.42
CA GLY A 9 4.34 9.43 17.14
C GLY A 9 3.94 7.96 16.99
N ILE A 10 4.69 7.07 17.63
CA ILE A 10 4.38 5.64 17.69
C ILE A 10 3.51 5.39 18.92
N THR A 11 2.20 5.28 18.69
CA THR A 11 1.19 4.94 19.70
C THR A 11 0.40 3.75 19.20
N SER A 12 -0.27 3.02 20.10
CA SER A 12 -1.18 1.94 19.70
C SER A 12 -2.29 2.43 18.78
N ARG A 13 -2.72 3.69 18.94
CA ARG A 13 -3.74 4.33 18.11
C ARG A 13 -3.25 4.58 16.68
N SER A 14 -2.02 5.11 16.51
CA SER A 14 -1.46 5.34 15.17
C SER A 14 -1.21 4.03 14.43
N LEU A 15 -0.74 3.00 15.13
CA LEU A 15 -0.57 1.67 14.57
C LEU A 15 -1.89 1.05 14.11
N PHE A 16 -2.94 1.14 14.92
CA PHE A 16 -4.26 0.60 14.56
C PHE A 16 -4.86 1.34 13.36
N LEU A 17 -4.76 2.67 13.33
CA LEU A 17 -5.25 3.48 12.22
C LEU A 17 -4.50 3.19 10.92
N GLY A 18 -3.17 3.11 10.99
CA GLY A 18 -2.33 2.72 9.86
C GLY A 18 -2.65 1.31 9.36
N LEU A 19 -2.82 0.35 10.27
CA LEU A 19 -3.17 -1.03 9.94
C LEU A 19 -4.53 -1.12 9.23
N LEU A 20 -5.55 -0.42 9.74
CA LEU A 20 -6.88 -0.41 9.14
C LEU A 20 -6.85 0.15 7.71
N CYS A 21 -6.09 1.23 7.49
CA CYS A 21 -5.90 1.80 6.17
C CYS A 21 -5.18 0.82 5.24
N VAL A 22 -4.11 0.18 5.71
CA VAL A 22 -3.34 -0.81 4.96
C VAL A 22 -4.20 -2.00 4.53
N VAL A 23 -5.01 -2.56 5.44
CA VAL A 23 -5.90 -3.68 5.14
C VAL A 23 -6.95 -3.27 4.11
N SER A 24 -7.55 -2.09 4.27
CA SER A 24 -8.55 -1.55 3.34
C SER A 24 -7.98 -1.38 1.93
N ILE A 25 -6.77 -0.82 1.80
CA ILE A 25 -6.08 -0.66 0.51
C ILE A 25 -5.73 -2.03 -0.08
N SER A 26 -5.27 -2.97 0.75
CA SER A 26 -4.89 -4.32 0.31
C SER A 26 -6.07 -5.13 -0.22
N VAL A 27 -7.29 -4.86 0.21
CA VAL A 27 -8.52 -5.48 -0.33
C VAL A 27 -9.04 -4.71 -1.55
N ALA A 28 -9.10 -3.38 -1.47
CA ALA A 28 -9.65 -2.54 -2.54
C ALA A 28 -8.79 -2.59 -3.83
N THR A 29 -7.48 -2.69 -3.66
CA THR A 29 -6.52 -2.66 -4.78
C THR A 29 -6.64 -3.88 -5.71
N PRO A 30 -6.60 -5.14 -5.26
CA PRO A 30 -6.81 -6.29 -6.15
C PRO A 30 -8.24 -6.35 -6.70
N TYR A 31 -9.24 -5.88 -5.96
CA TYR A 31 -10.62 -5.81 -6.45
C TYR A 31 -10.76 -4.88 -7.66
N ASN A 32 -10.25 -3.65 -7.57
CA ASN A 32 -10.18 -2.72 -8.71
C ASN A 32 -9.23 -3.22 -9.80
N ASN A 33 -8.08 -3.68 -9.33
CA ASN A 33 -7.05 -4.53 -9.93
C ASN A 33 -7.48 -5.42 -11.09
N LEU A 34 -8.24 -6.44 -10.67
CA LEU A 34 -8.43 -7.71 -11.34
C LEU A 34 -9.86 -7.88 -11.83
N PHE A 35 -10.84 -7.27 -11.15
CA PHE A 35 -12.26 -7.48 -11.45
C PHE A 35 -12.84 -6.40 -12.37
N LEU A 36 -12.40 -5.15 -12.22
CA LEU A 36 -12.95 -4.02 -12.97
C LEU A 36 -12.12 -3.66 -14.23
N GLY A 37 -10.90 -4.20 -14.37
CA GLY A 37 -9.99 -3.84 -15.46
C GLY A 37 -9.62 -2.35 -15.49
N GLY A 38 -9.86 -1.64 -14.38
CA GLY A 38 -9.69 -0.20 -14.28
C GLY A 38 -8.23 0.23 -14.29
N THR A 39 -7.99 1.48 -14.66
CA THR A 39 -6.68 2.13 -14.64
C THR A 39 -5.96 1.87 -13.32
N SER A 40 -4.72 1.36 -13.36
CA SER A 40 -3.98 0.91 -12.18
C SER A 40 -3.89 2.00 -11.12
N LEU A 41 -4.74 1.93 -10.09
CA LEU A 41 -4.85 2.93 -9.00
C LEU A 41 -3.59 3.01 -8.14
N ALA A 42 -2.70 2.03 -8.27
CA ALA A 42 -1.40 1.98 -7.61
C ALA A 42 -0.23 1.88 -8.61
N GLY A 43 -0.46 2.26 -9.88
CA GLY A 43 0.53 2.10 -10.96
C GLY A 43 1.48 3.27 -11.21
N LYS A 44 1.34 4.43 -10.56
CA LYS A 44 2.19 5.60 -10.83
C LYS A 44 2.44 6.43 -9.57
N SER A 45 3.62 6.26 -8.97
CA SER A 45 4.36 7.11 -8.00
C SER A 45 3.67 7.63 -6.73
N LEU A 46 2.36 7.70 -6.70
CA LEU A 46 1.52 8.19 -5.62
C LEU A 46 0.34 7.21 -5.53
N PRO A 47 0.21 6.41 -4.45
CA PRO A 47 -0.94 5.54 -4.29
C PRO A 47 -2.18 6.43 -4.12
N ILE A 48 -2.90 6.72 -5.20
CA ILE A 48 -4.08 7.59 -5.20
C ILE A 48 -5.10 7.04 -4.21
N ALA A 49 -5.27 5.71 -4.19
CA ALA A 49 -6.09 5.01 -3.20
C ALA A 49 -5.61 5.28 -1.75
N GLY A 50 -4.30 5.30 -1.52
CA GLY A 50 -3.71 5.59 -0.21
C GLY A 50 -3.90 7.04 0.22
N VAL A 51 -3.68 8.00 -0.68
CA VAL A 51 -3.96 9.43 -0.41
C VAL A 51 -5.45 9.63 -0.14
N PHE A 52 -6.33 9.08 -0.98
CA PHE A 52 -7.77 9.25 -0.85
C PHE A 52 -8.30 8.68 0.48
N LEU A 53 -7.88 7.46 0.85
CA LEU A 53 -8.23 6.86 2.14
C LEU A 53 -7.65 7.64 3.31
N PHE A 54 -6.41 8.11 3.20
CA PHE A 54 -5.79 8.92 4.25
C PHE A 54 -6.49 10.27 4.42
N THR A 55 -6.87 10.93 3.33
CA THR A 55 -7.66 12.17 3.33
C THR A 55 -9.04 11.96 3.94
N ILE A 56 -9.76 10.89 3.58
CA ILE A 56 -11.04 10.54 4.21
C ILE A 56 -10.85 10.29 5.71
N THR A 57 -9.82 9.55 6.08
CA THR A 57 -9.53 9.24 7.49
C THR A 57 -9.25 10.53 8.28
N ILE A 58 -8.51 11.48 7.72
CA ILE A 58 -8.28 12.78 8.37
C ILE A 58 -9.56 13.62 8.43
N LEU A 59 -10.30 13.72 7.33
CA LEU A 59 -11.46 14.63 7.23
C LEU A 59 -12.68 14.13 8.00
N PHE A 60 -12.89 12.83 8.11
CA PHE A 60 -14.03 12.27 8.81
C PHE A 60 -13.62 11.77 10.19
N VAL A 61 -12.65 10.86 10.30
CA VAL A 61 -12.30 10.24 11.59
C VAL A 61 -11.64 11.26 12.51
N ASN A 62 -10.60 11.98 12.06
CA ASN A 62 -9.94 12.95 12.94
C ASN A 62 -10.83 14.18 13.22
N ALA A 63 -11.60 14.67 12.24
CA ALA A 63 -12.48 15.82 12.46
C ALA A 63 -13.66 15.49 13.40
N ASP A 64 -14.28 14.31 13.27
CA ASP A 64 -15.39 13.91 14.14
C ASP A 64 -14.92 13.60 15.56
N ILE A 65 -13.75 12.97 15.73
CA ILE A 65 -13.14 12.81 17.05
C ILE A 65 -12.85 14.17 17.69
N ARG A 66 -12.39 15.15 16.90
CA ARG A 66 -12.08 16.50 17.38
C ARG A 66 -13.32 17.30 17.80
N LYS A 67 -14.50 17.01 17.23
CA LYS A 67 -15.78 17.57 17.68
C LYS A 67 -16.21 17.04 19.04
N ILE A 68 -15.84 15.80 19.36
CA ILE A 68 -16.22 15.13 20.61
C ILE A 68 -15.18 15.39 21.71
N SER A 69 -13.88 15.38 21.38
CA SER A 69 -12.80 15.64 22.32
C SER A 69 -11.51 16.09 21.63
N LEU A 70 -11.07 17.31 21.98
CA LEU A 70 -9.77 17.86 21.55
C LEU A 70 -8.58 17.05 22.09
N THR A 71 -8.73 16.36 23.22
CA THR A 71 -7.65 15.56 23.84
C THR A 71 -7.49 14.18 23.20
N GLN A 72 -8.47 13.74 22.41
CA GLN A 72 -8.42 12.46 21.69
C GLN A 72 -8.09 12.61 20.20
N ALA A 73 -8.01 13.83 19.69
CA ALA A 73 -7.59 14.09 18.31
C ALA A 73 -6.17 13.56 18.06
N PHE A 74 -5.96 13.01 16.86
CA PHE A 74 -4.65 12.47 16.48
C PHE A 74 -3.62 13.58 16.38
N SER A 75 -2.44 13.32 16.93
CA SER A 75 -1.30 14.21 16.81
C SER A 75 -0.69 14.15 15.40
N PRO A 76 -0.01 15.22 14.94
CA PRO A 76 0.70 15.21 13.66
C PRO A 76 1.68 14.04 13.52
N ALA A 77 2.34 13.66 14.62
CA ALA A 77 3.30 12.56 14.64
C ALA A 77 2.62 11.20 14.40
N GLU A 78 1.44 10.98 14.95
CA GLU A 78 0.64 9.76 14.74
C GLU A 78 0.15 9.64 13.29
N LEU A 79 -0.26 10.75 12.69
CA LEU A 79 -0.67 10.80 11.28
C LEU A 79 0.50 10.49 10.33
N ILE A 80 1.69 11.00 10.62
CA ILE A 80 2.91 10.70 9.83
C ILE A 80 3.25 9.22 9.89
N VAL A 81 3.12 8.58 11.05
CA VAL A 81 3.35 7.12 11.19
C VAL A 81 2.36 6.32 10.36
N ALA A 82 1.07 6.64 10.46
CA ALA A 82 0.04 5.97 9.65
C ALA A 82 0.27 6.18 8.15
N TRP A 83 0.66 7.38 7.73
CA TRP A 83 1.01 7.68 6.35
C TRP A 83 2.22 6.86 5.85
N GLY A 84 3.25 6.72 6.69
CA GLY A 84 4.40 5.87 6.39
C GLY A 84 4.01 4.41 6.15
N MET A 85 3.13 3.86 6.99
CA MET A 85 2.60 2.49 6.81
C MET A 85 1.88 2.32 5.47
N ILE A 86 1.08 3.32 5.07
CA ILE A 86 0.33 3.31 3.80
C ILE A 86 1.27 3.31 2.60
N ILE A 87 2.28 4.20 2.56
CA ILE A 87 3.23 4.27 1.44
C ILE A 87 4.01 2.97 1.29
N VAL A 88 4.56 2.45 2.39
CA VAL A 88 5.35 1.21 2.38
C VAL A 88 4.51 0.03 1.88
N SER A 89 3.26 -0.07 2.36
CA SER A 89 2.32 -1.12 1.95
C SER A 89 1.82 -0.98 0.52
N ALA A 90 1.85 0.21 -0.08
CA ALA A 90 1.45 0.37 -1.48
C ALA A 90 2.62 0.08 -2.44
N GLY A 91 3.85 0.39 -2.03
CA GLY A 91 5.04 0.22 -2.86
C GLY A 91 5.46 -1.25 -3.01
N ILE A 92 5.65 -1.96 -1.90
CA ILE A 92 6.32 -3.28 -1.90
C ILE A 92 5.38 -4.42 -2.34
N PRO A 93 4.23 -4.64 -1.67
CA PRO A 93 3.38 -5.81 -1.93
C PRO A 93 2.61 -5.70 -3.25
N TYR A 94 2.12 -4.50 -3.60
CA TYR A 94 1.33 -4.37 -4.83
C TYR A 94 2.20 -4.19 -6.06
N SER A 95 3.04 -3.16 -6.07
CA SER A 95 3.85 -2.85 -7.25
C SER A 95 4.94 -3.91 -7.42
N GLY A 96 5.75 -4.16 -6.39
CA GLY A 96 6.86 -5.12 -6.48
C GLY A 96 6.41 -6.56 -6.70
N LEU A 97 5.52 -7.06 -5.84
CA LEU A 97 5.18 -8.48 -5.83
C LEU A 97 4.10 -8.82 -6.86
N MET A 98 2.91 -8.20 -6.75
CA MET A 98 1.75 -8.63 -7.52
C MET A 98 1.83 -8.23 -9.00
N ARG A 99 2.37 -7.03 -9.29
CA ARG A 99 2.46 -6.52 -10.66
C ARG A 99 3.70 -6.99 -11.42
N TYR A 100 4.84 -7.16 -10.74
CA TYR A 100 6.10 -7.52 -11.41
C TYR A 100 6.54 -8.94 -11.11
N LEU A 101 6.65 -9.35 -9.84
CA LEU A 101 7.23 -10.65 -9.52
C LEU A 101 6.40 -11.81 -10.07
N ILE A 102 5.09 -11.83 -9.82
CA ILE A 102 4.23 -12.95 -10.26
C ILE A 102 4.22 -13.09 -11.80
N PRO A 103 3.98 -12.04 -12.59
CA PRO A 103 4.04 -12.16 -14.05
C PRO A 103 5.42 -12.52 -14.57
N LEU A 104 6.50 -12.03 -13.94
CA LEU A 104 7.86 -12.34 -14.36
C LEU A 104 8.19 -13.82 -14.17
N LEU A 105 7.75 -14.44 -13.08
CA LEU A 105 7.98 -15.87 -12.82
C LEU A 105 7.24 -16.77 -13.81
N VAL A 106 6.05 -16.36 -14.24
CA VAL A 106 5.16 -17.20 -15.05
C VAL A 106 5.30 -16.92 -16.56
N ALA A 107 5.79 -15.73 -16.93
CA ALA A 107 5.93 -15.32 -18.33
C ALA A 107 6.80 -16.25 -19.19
N PRO A 108 7.96 -16.76 -18.73
CA PRO A 108 8.77 -17.70 -19.50
C PRO A 108 8.04 -18.99 -19.86
N ILE A 109 7.00 -19.37 -19.12
CA ILE A 109 6.22 -20.59 -19.35
C ILE A 109 5.04 -20.30 -20.30
N PHE A 110 4.24 -19.27 -20.00
CA PHE A 110 2.99 -18.99 -20.72
C PHE A 110 3.15 -18.20 -22.02
N PHE A 111 4.18 -17.34 -22.11
CA PHE A 111 4.41 -16.48 -23.28
C PHE A 111 5.62 -16.94 -24.12
N ALA A 112 6.10 -18.18 -23.93
CA ALA A 112 7.17 -18.71 -24.76
C ALA A 112 6.73 -18.87 -26.21
N SER A 113 7.46 -18.25 -27.13
CA SER A 113 7.24 -18.31 -28.57
C SER A 113 8.55 -18.71 -29.27
N PRO A 114 8.51 -19.19 -30.52
CA PRO A 114 9.71 -19.50 -31.28
C PRO A 114 10.65 -18.29 -31.42
N GLU A 115 10.12 -17.07 -31.47
CA GLU A 115 10.87 -15.83 -31.68
C GLU A 115 11.61 -15.33 -30.44
N ASN A 116 11.15 -15.69 -29.24
CA ASN A 116 11.82 -15.31 -27.99
C ASN A 116 12.77 -16.38 -27.45
N GLU A 117 12.72 -17.59 -28.01
CA GLU A 117 13.57 -18.75 -27.66
C GLU A 117 13.55 -19.11 -26.16
N TRP A 118 12.51 -18.69 -25.43
CA TRP A 118 12.48 -18.84 -23.97
C TRP A 118 12.43 -20.29 -23.51
N ARG A 119 11.88 -21.20 -24.32
CA ARG A 119 11.93 -22.65 -24.06
C ARG A 119 13.35 -23.19 -24.06
N GLN A 120 14.24 -22.63 -24.87
CA GLN A 120 15.60 -23.16 -25.00
C GLN A 120 16.52 -22.63 -23.91
N PHE A 121 16.34 -21.37 -23.49
CA PHE A 121 17.20 -20.70 -22.52
C PHE A 121 16.70 -20.74 -21.08
N TYR A 122 15.39 -20.74 -20.83
CA TYR A 122 14.84 -20.60 -19.47
C TYR A 122 14.20 -21.88 -18.93
N HIS A 123 13.51 -22.67 -19.75
CA HIS A 123 12.85 -23.90 -19.28
C HIS A 123 13.81 -24.92 -18.66
N PRO A 124 15.08 -25.07 -19.11
CA PRO A 124 16.02 -26.00 -18.44
C PRO A 124 16.35 -25.65 -16.99
N TYR A 125 16.13 -24.40 -16.56
CA TYR A 125 16.41 -23.94 -15.20
C TYR A 125 15.16 -23.79 -14.33
N LEU A 126 13.97 -23.93 -14.93
CA LEU A 126 12.69 -23.94 -14.24
C LEU A 126 12.39 -25.41 -13.93
N SER A 127 12.68 -25.84 -12.71
CA SER A 127 12.35 -27.20 -12.24
C SER A 127 10.85 -27.47 -12.34
N ASP A 128 10.47 -28.68 -12.74
CA ASP A 128 9.09 -29.17 -12.87
C ASP A 128 8.23 -28.96 -11.60
#